data_AF-A0A376WYE8-F1
#
_entry.id   AF-A0A376WYE8-F1
#
_cell.length_a   1.000
_cell.length_b   1.000
_cell.length_c   1.000
_cell.angle_alpha   90.00
_cell.angle_beta   90.00
_cell.angle_gamma   90.00
#
_symmetry.space_group_name_H-M   'P 1'
#
loop_
_entity.id
_entity.type
_entity.pdbx_description
1 polymer ?
#
loop_
_entity_poly.entity_id
_entity_poly.type
_entity_poly.pdbx_seq_one_letter_code
_entity_poly.pdbx_strand_id
1 'polypeptide(L)'
;MNNKGSGLTPAQALDKLDALYEQSVVALRNAIGNYITSGELPDENARKQGLFVYPSLTVTWDGSTTNPPKTRAFGRFTHAGSYTTTITRPTLFRSYLNEQLTLLYQDYGAHISVQPSQHEIPYPYVIDGSELTLDRSMSAGLTRYFPTTELAQIGDETADGIYHPTEFSPLSHFDARRVDFSLARLRHYTGTPVEHFQPFVLFTNYTRYVDEFVRWGCSQILDPDSPYIALSCAGGNWITAETEAPEEAISDLAWKKHQMPAWHLITADGQGITLVNIGVGPSNAKTICDHLAVLRPDVWLMIGHCGGLRESQAIGDYVLAHAYLRR
;
A
#
# COMPACT_ATOMS: atom_id res chain seq x y z
N MET A 1 4.80 -39.54 -1.46
CA MET A 1 4.99 -39.41 0.00
C MET A 1 4.80 -37.94 0.32
N ASN A 2 3.59 -37.56 0.74
CA ASN A 2 3.24 -36.16 1.00
C ASN A 2 3.94 -35.71 2.27
N ASN A 3 4.89 -34.80 2.11
CA ASN A 3 5.52 -34.08 3.20
C ASN A 3 4.45 -33.17 3.82
N LYS A 4 3.57 -33.72 4.68
CA LYS A 4 2.69 -32.95 5.56
C LYS A 4 3.55 -32.32 6.65
N GLY A 5 4.48 -31.45 6.26
CA GLY A 5 5.16 -30.56 7.19
C GLY A 5 4.08 -29.73 7.89
N SER A 6 4.20 -29.55 9.20
CA SER A 6 3.33 -28.65 9.96
C SER A 6 3.35 -27.27 9.33
N GLY A 7 2.21 -26.82 8.80
CA GLY A 7 2.07 -25.47 8.26
C GLY A 7 2.30 -24.43 9.35
N LEU A 8 2.69 -23.22 8.95
CA LEU A 8 2.81 -22.10 9.87
C LEU A 8 1.42 -21.70 10.35
N THR A 9 1.30 -21.30 11.61
CA THR A 9 0.14 -20.50 12.05
C THR A 9 0.18 -19.11 11.40
N PRO A 10 -0.94 -18.37 11.32
CA PRO A 10 -0.95 -17.00 10.80
C PRO A 10 0.11 -16.10 11.44
N ALA A 11 0.24 -16.11 12.78
CA ALA A 11 1.25 -15.33 13.50
C ALA A 11 2.68 -15.70 13.10
N GLN A 12 3.00 -17.01 13.07
CA GLN A 12 4.31 -17.49 12.66
C GLN A 12 4.64 -17.16 11.19
N ALA A 13 3.62 -17.16 10.32
CA ALA A 13 3.80 -16.75 8.93
C ALA A 13 4.16 -15.27 8.83
N LEU A 14 3.47 -14.39 9.57
CA LEU A 14 3.76 -12.95 9.61
C LEU A 14 5.16 -12.67 10.15
N ASP A 15 5.55 -13.30 11.26
CA ASP A 15 6.89 -13.13 11.83
C ASP A 15 7.98 -13.58 10.85
N LYS A 16 7.73 -14.68 10.11
CA LYS A 16 8.67 -15.16 9.09
C LYS A 16 8.72 -14.25 7.86
N LEU A 17 7.60 -13.65 7.46
CA LEU A 17 7.56 -12.66 6.37
C LEU A 17 8.41 -11.44 6.74
N ASP A 18 8.20 -10.88 7.94
CA ASP A 18 8.96 -9.73 8.42
C ASP A 18 10.44 -10.06 8.54
N ALA A 19 10.80 -11.20 9.14
CA ALA A 19 12.20 -11.61 9.28
C ALA A 19 12.93 -11.74 7.93
N LEU A 20 12.31 -12.39 6.94
CA LEU A 20 12.90 -12.52 5.60
C LEU A 20 12.99 -11.19 4.86
N TYR A 21 11.95 -10.34 4.97
CA TYR A 21 11.96 -9.03 4.35
C TYR A 21 13.06 -8.13 4.94
N GLU A 22 13.13 -8.02 6.26
CA GLU A 22 14.14 -7.23 6.95
C GLU A 22 15.56 -7.74 6.69
N GLN A 23 15.76 -9.06 6.65
CA GLN A 23 17.04 -9.65 6.27
C GLN A 23 17.48 -9.20 4.87
N SER A 24 16.59 -9.27 3.87
CA SER A 24 16.88 -8.83 2.50
C SER A 24 17.14 -7.32 2.42
N VAL A 25 16.37 -6.50 3.14
CA VAL A 25 16.52 -5.04 3.19
C VAL A 25 17.86 -4.66 3.82
N VAL A 26 18.20 -5.23 4.97
CA VAL A 26 19.47 -4.98 5.66
C VAL A 26 20.66 -5.45 4.81
N ALA A 27 20.57 -6.64 4.21
CA ALA A 27 21.61 -7.14 3.31
C ALA A 27 21.83 -6.19 2.12
N LEU A 28 20.74 -5.70 1.51
CA LEU A 28 20.81 -4.78 0.39
C LEU A 28 21.41 -3.42 0.80
N ARG A 29 21.00 -2.84 1.94
CA ARG A 29 21.59 -1.59 2.48
C ARG A 29 23.08 -1.74 2.75
N ASN A 30 23.49 -2.83 3.41
CA ASN A 30 24.89 -3.07 3.72
C ASN A 30 25.72 -3.24 2.44
N ALA A 31 25.22 -3.99 1.45
CA ALA A 31 25.90 -4.17 0.17
C ALA A 31 26.05 -2.85 -0.60
N ILE A 32 25.01 -2.00 -0.59
CA ILE A 32 25.06 -0.65 -1.19
C ILE A 32 26.08 0.23 -0.44
N GLY A 33 26.07 0.21 0.90
CA GLY A 33 27.02 0.97 1.72
C GLY A 33 28.47 0.56 1.48
N ASN A 34 28.75 -0.74 1.40
CA ASN A 34 30.07 -1.28 1.05
C ASN A 34 30.48 -0.85 -0.36
N TYR A 35 29.59 -0.96 -1.34
CA TYR A 35 29.86 -0.52 -2.71
C TYR A 35 30.18 0.97 -2.79
N ILE A 36 29.43 1.82 -2.09
CA ILE A 36 29.68 3.27 -2.05
C ILE A 36 31.02 3.61 -1.39
N THR A 37 31.40 2.88 -0.34
CA THR A 37 32.57 3.20 0.48
C THR A 37 33.88 2.62 -0.09
N SER A 38 33.86 1.36 -0.53
CA SER A 38 35.06 0.60 -0.94
C SER A 38 35.00 0.09 -2.37
N GLY A 39 33.89 0.24 -3.08
CA GLY A 39 33.67 -0.35 -4.40
C GLY A 39 33.45 -1.88 -4.37
N GLU A 40 33.29 -2.46 -3.18
CA GLU A 40 33.05 -3.89 -2.99
C GLU A 40 31.69 -4.29 -3.58
N LEU A 41 31.68 -5.35 -4.38
CA LEU A 41 30.47 -5.88 -5.01
C LEU A 41 29.83 -6.95 -4.12
N PRO A 42 28.49 -7.10 -4.17
CA PRO A 42 27.81 -8.16 -3.44
C PRO A 42 28.24 -9.55 -3.93
N ASP A 43 28.29 -10.52 -3.01
CA ASP A 43 28.60 -11.91 -3.34
C ASP A 43 27.56 -12.50 -4.32
N GLU A 44 28.03 -12.97 -5.47
CA GLU A 44 27.16 -13.47 -6.54
C GLU A 44 26.41 -14.75 -6.15
N ASN A 45 27.01 -15.61 -5.33
CA ASN A 45 26.39 -16.87 -4.92
C ASN A 45 25.29 -16.63 -3.89
N ALA A 46 25.54 -15.76 -2.91
CA ALA A 46 24.54 -15.32 -1.94
C ALA A 46 23.36 -14.64 -2.66
N ARG A 47 23.64 -13.77 -3.64
CA ARG A 47 22.59 -13.14 -4.46
C ARG A 47 21.74 -14.18 -5.20
N LYS A 48 22.37 -15.15 -5.87
CA LYS A 48 21.66 -16.28 -6.53
C LYS A 48 20.84 -17.14 -5.57
N GLN A 49 21.21 -17.17 -4.28
CA GLN A 49 20.46 -17.86 -3.22
C GLN A 49 19.33 -17.01 -2.60
N GLY A 50 19.10 -15.80 -3.13
CA GLY A 50 18.00 -14.94 -2.70
C GLY A 50 18.37 -13.88 -1.67
N LEU A 51 19.61 -13.38 -1.67
CA LEU A 51 20.06 -12.37 -0.68
C LEU A 51 19.21 -11.09 -0.66
N PHE A 52 18.64 -10.69 -1.81
CA PHE A 52 17.90 -9.43 -1.95
C PHE A 52 16.46 -9.63 -2.39
N VAL A 53 15.85 -10.79 -2.11
CA VAL A 53 14.51 -11.11 -2.64
C VAL A 53 13.40 -10.77 -1.67
N TYR A 54 12.22 -10.46 -2.21
CA TYR A 54 10.99 -10.40 -1.44
C TYR A 54 10.67 -11.78 -0.85
N PRO A 55 10.05 -11.87 0.33
CA PRO A 55 9.43 -13.11 0.77
C PRO A 55 8.22 -13.46 -0.10
N SER A 56 7.99 -14.76 -0.29
CA SER A 56 6.80 -15.34 -0.91
C SER A 56 5.92 -16.02 0.15
N LEU A 57 4.62 -15.73 0.09
CA LEU A 57 3.59 -16.32 0.92
C LEU A 57 2.77 -17.29 0.07
N THR A 58 2.66 -18.54 0.50
CA THR A 58 1.84 -19.56 -0.15
C THR A 58 0.85 -20.16 0.84
N VAL A 59 -0.42 -20.19 0.43
CA VAL A 59 -1.52 -20.81 1.18
C VAL A 59 -2.16 -21.89 0.32
N THR A 60 -2.23 -23.12 0.84
CA THR A 60 -2.76 -24.28 0.13
C THR A 60 -4.00 -24.83 0.82
N TRP A 61 -5.02 -25.16 0.04
CA TRP A 61 -6.24 -25.82 0.51
C TRP A 61 -6.55 -27.05 -0.36
N ASP A 62 -6.85 -28.17 0.29
CA ASP A 62 -7.06 -29.47 -0.36
C ASP A 62 -8.52 -29.75 -0.77
N GLY A 63 -9.44 -28.83 -0.48
CA GLY A 63 -10.86 -29.00 -0.80
C GLY A 63 -11.66 -29.78 0.26
N SER A 64 -11.05 -30.16 1.38
CA SER A 64 -11.68 -31.07 2.36
C SER A 64 -12.77 -30.44 3.25
N THR A 65 -12.92 -29.11 3.21
CA THR A 65 -13.86 -28.37 4.06
C THR A 65 -15.32 -28.64 3.68
N THR A 66 -16.12 -29.12 4.63
CA THR A 66 -17.50 -29.57 4.39
C THR A 66 -18.55 -28.46 4.38
N ASN A 67 -18.29 -27.29 4.99
CA ASN A 67 -19.22 -26.16 4.97
C ASN A 67 -18.51 -24.79 5.03
N PRO A 68 -17.78 -24.39 3.98
CA PRO A 68 -17.09 -23.11 3.97
C PRO A 68 -18.07 -21.92 4.00
N PRO A 69 -17.70 -20.78 4.61
CA PRO A 69 -18.54 -19.59 4.64
C PRO A 69 -18.80 -19.04 3.23
N LYS A 70 -20.02 -19.20 2.73
CA LYS A 70 -20.39 -18.89 1.33
C LYS A 70 -20.63 -17.40 1.06
N THR A 71 -20.92 -16.62 2.09
CA THR A 71 -21.36 -15.21 1.97
C THR A 71 -20.26 -14.18 2.21
N ARG A 72 -19.05 -14.60 2.65
CA ARG A 72 -17.97 -13.66 2.95
C ARG A 72 -17.40 -13.05 1.65
N ALA A 73 -17.18 -11.74 1.64
CA ALA A 73 -16.66 -11.02 0.48
C ALA A 73 -15.17 -11.29 0.21
N PHE A 74 -14.37 -11.55 1.24
CA PHE A 74 -12.93 -11.84 1.15
C PHE A 74 -12.54 -13.03 2.06
N GLY A 75 -11.27 -13.45 2.04
CA GLY A 75 -10.79 -14.52 2.94
C GLY A 75 -11.46 -15.87 2.69
N ARG A 76 -11.63 -16.23 1.41
CA ARG A 76 -12.26 -17.49 0.96
C ARG A 76 -11.56 -18.07 -0.26
N PHE A 77 -11.57 -19.39 -0.39
CA PHE A 77 -11.15 -20.09 -1.60
C PHE A 77 -12.31 -20.28 -2.58
N THR A 78 -12.01 -20.15 -3.87
CA THR A 78 -12.96 -20.50 -4.95
C THR A 78 -12.81 -21.95 -5.39
N HIS A 79 -11.58 -22.47 -5.38
CA HIS A 79 -11.25 -23.84 -5.75
C HIS A 79 -10.12 -24.35 -4.86
N ALA A 80 -9.98 -25.67 -4.74
CA ALA A 80 -8.83 -26.29 -4.09
C ALA A 80 -7.56 -26.00 -4.91
N GLY A 81 -6.43 -25.83 -4.24
CA GLY A 81 -5.16 -25.51 -4.88
C GLY A 81 -4.21 -24.72 -3.99
N SER A 82 -3.13 -24.25 -4.59
CA SER A 82 -2.11 -23.42 -3.94
C SER A 82 -2.19 -22.00 -4.46
N TYR A 83 -2.26 -21.04 -3.54
CA TYR A 83 -2.35 -19.62 -3.82
C TYR A 83 -1.09 -18.93 -3.32
N THR A 84 -0.41 -18.17 -4.17
CA THR A 84 0.88 -17.55 -3.85
C THR A 84 0.91 -16.07 -4.20
N THR A 85 1.71 -15.30 -3.46
CA THR A 85 2.08 -13.92 -3.80
C THR A 85 3.38 -13.53 -3.10
N THR A 86 4.13 -12.60 -3.68
CA THR A 86 5.22 -11.94 -2.96
C THR A 86 4.67 -10.83 -2.06
N ILE A 87 5.36 -10.56 -0.95
CA ILE A 87 5.00 -9.54 0.03
C ILE A 87 6.15 -8.55 0.18
N THR A 88 5.85 -7.25 0.14
CA THR A 88 6.74 -6.16 0.59
C THR A 88 6.19 -5.54 1.87
N ARG A 89 7.06 -4.93 2.67
CA ARG A 89 6.74 -4.24 3.92
C ARG A 89 5.68 -4.98 4.77
N PRO A 90 5.92 -6.24 5.19
CA PRO A 90 4.87 -7.05 5.81
C PRO A 90 4.31 -6.40 7.08
N THR A 91 5.14 -5.68 7.84
CA THR A 91 4.72 -4.85 8.98
C THR A 91 3.60 -3.85 8.62
N LEU A 92 3.69 -3.15 7.48
CA LEU A 92 2.65 -2.20 7.04
C LEU A 92 1.31 -2.90 6.77
N PHE A 93 1.35 -4.10 6.21
CA PHE A 93 0.17 -4.87 5.85
C PHE A 93 -0.23 -5.90 6.91
N ARG A 94 0.38 -5.86 8.09
CA ARG A 94 0.31 -6.93 9.09
C ARG A 94 -1.11 -7.20 9.57
N SER A 95 -1.89 -6.15 9.81
CA SER A 95 -3.29 -6.27 10.24
C SER A 95 -4.12 -7.00 9.17
N TYR A 96 -4.06 -6.54 7.92
CA TYR A 96 -4.77 -7.12 6.78
C TYR A 96 -4.36 -8.60 6.54
N LEU A 97 -3.05 -8.88 6.53
CA LEU A 97 -2.54 -10.24 6.33
C LEU A 97 -2.92 -11.16 7.48
N ASN A 98 -2.90 -10.67 8.72
CA ASN A 98 -3.33 -11.45 9.88
C ASN A 98 -4.81 -11.85 9.76
N GLU A 99 -5.68 -10.91 9.42
CA GLU A 99 -7.10 -11.18 9.22
C GLU A 99 -7.30 -12.19 8.09
N GLN A 100 -6.73 -11.93 6.91
CA GLN A 100 -6.85 -12.82 5.75
C GLN A 100 -6.38 -14.24 6.08
N LEU A 101 -5.18 -14.39 6.66
CA LEU A 101 -4.60 -15.69 6.97
C LEU A 101 -5.36 -16.40 8.09
N THR A 102 -5.85 -15.68 9.09
CA THR A 102 -6.66 -16.26 10.19
C THR A 102 -7.94 -16.85 9.64
N LEU A 103 -8.64 -16.12 8.77
CA LEU A 103 -9.86 -16.60 8.12
C LEU A 103 -9.61 -17.87 7.28
N LEU A 104 -8.56 -17.86 6.44
CA LEU A 104 -8.21 -19.02 5.62
C LEU A 104 -7.78 -20.23 6.48
N TYR A 105 -7.03 -19.98 7.54
CA TYR A 105 -6.56 -21.03 8.45
C TYR A 105 -7.71 -21.68 9.22
N GLN A 106 -8.57 -20.87 9.86
CA GLN A 106 -9.64 -21.36 10.72
C GLN A 106 -10.78 -22.01 9.93
N ASP A 107 -11.21 -21.39 8.83
CA ASP A 107 -12.39 -21.86 8.10
C ASP A 107 -12.07 -23.00 7.13
N TYR A 108 -10.84 -23.06 6.61
CA TYR A 108 -10.46 -24.03 5.58
C TYR A 108 -9.40 -25.04 6.03
N GLY A 109 -8.80 -24.86 7.22
CA GLY A 109 -7.65 -25.66 7.64
C GLY A 109 -6.45 -25.46 6.73
N ALA A 110 -6.32 -24.26 6.13
CA ALA A 110 -5.35 -24.01 5.08
C ALA A 110 -3.90 -24.16 5.57
N HIS A 111 -3.06 -24.75 4.73
CA HIS A 111 -1.63 -24.90 4.99
C HIS A 111 -0.89 -23.64 4.54
N ILE A 112 -0.23 -22.95 5.48
CA ILE A 112 0.51 -21.71 5.21
C ILE A 112 2.01 -22.01 5.20
N SER A 113 2.71 -21.48 4.18
CA SER A 113 4.16 -21.55 4.07
C SER A 113 4.73 -20.22 3.59
N VAL A 114 5.95 -19.92 4.05
CA VAL A 114 6.68 -18.70 3.69
C VAL A 114 8.11 -19.08 3.31
N GLN A 115 8.58 -18.58 2.17
CA GLN A 115 9.89 -18.90 1.58
C GLN A 115 10.48 -17.66 0.88
N PRO A 116 11.80 -17.58 0.64
CA PRO A 116 12.36 -16.59 -0.27
C PRO A 116 11.74 -16.72 -1.67
N SER A 117 11.42 -15.59 -2.31
CA SER A 117 10.94 -15.58 -3.70
C SER A 117 12.10 -15.60 -4.70
N GLN A 118 11.77 -15.51 -6.00
CA GLN A 118 12.73 -15.30 -7.09
C GLN A 118 12.79 -13.84 -7.54
N HIS A 119 12.10 -12.94 -6.84
CA HIS A 119 11.97 -11.53 -7.22
C HIS A 119 12.82 -10.67 -6.31
N GLU A 120 13.82 -9.99 -6.88
CA GLU A 120 14.68 -9.07 -6.15
C GLU A 120 13.94 -7.78 -5.79
N ILE A 121 14.27 -7.21 -4.63
CA ILE A 121 13.82 -5.91 -4.15
C ILE A 121 14.64 -4.83 -4.85
N PRO A 122 14.02 -3.92 -5.63
CA PRO A 122 14.72 -2.80 -6.22
C PRO A 122 15.35 -1.90 -5.15
N TYR A 123 16.63 -1.57 -5.34
CA TYR A 123 17.37 -0.73 -4.39
C TYR A 123 16.73 0.63 -4.11
N PRO A 124 16.04 1.32 -5.05
CA PRO A 124 15.47 2.63 -4.76
C PRO A 124 14.49 2.60 -3.57
N TYR A 125 13.73 1.52 -3.40
CA TYR A 125 12.74 1.40 -2.32
C TYR A 125 13.36 1.17 -0.93
N VAL A 126 14.63 0.78 -0.90
CA VAL A 126 15.39 0.50 0.32
C VAL A 126 16.22 1.72 0.76
N ILE A 127 16.69 2.52 -0.20
CA ILE A 127 17.49 3.72 0.06
C ILE A 127 16.60 4.91 0.49
N ASP A 128 15.41 5.07 -0.07
CA ASP A 128 14.48 6.17 0.27
C ASP A 128 14.06 6.21 1.77
N GLY A 129 14.38 5.16 2.54
CA GLY A 129 14.21 5.09 4.00
C GLY A 129 15.52 5.12 4.80
N SER A 130 16.63 5.57 4.22
CA SER A 130 17.96 5.61 4.86
C SER A 130 18.59 7.00 4.79
N GLU A 131 19.58 7.29 5.65
CA GLU A 131 20.37 8.55 5.63
C GLU A 131 21.36 8.63 4.44
N LEU A 132 21.33 7.67 3.51
CA LEU A 132 22.25 7.60 2.39
C LEU A 132 21.89 8.67 1.34
N THR A 133 22.57 9.81 1.38
CA THR A 133 22.51 10.81 0.31
C THR A 133 23.25 10.30 -0.93
N LEU A 134 22.51 9.99 -1.99
CA LEU A 134 23.07 9.56 -3.28
C LEU A 134 23.53 10.76 -4.11
N ASP A 135 24.81 10.80 -4.47
CA ASP A 135 25.30 11.67 -5.54
C ASP A 135 24.92 11.09 -6.92
N ARG A 136 24.63 11.97 -7.89
CA ARG A 136 24.26 11.59 -9.27
C ARG A 136 25.35 10.77 -9.95
N SER A 137 26.64 10.99 -9.62
CA SER A 137 27.77 10.24 -10.16
C SER A 137 27.75 8.75 -9.78
N MET A 138 27.17 8.40 -8.62
CA MET A 138 27.10 7.03 -8.07
C MET A 138 25.94 6.21 -8.63
N SER A 139 24.94 6.87 -9.22
CA SER A 139 23.69 6.23 -9.71
C SER A 139 23.92 5.22 -10.83
N ALA A 140 24.89 5.47 -11.72
CA ALA A 140 25.20 4.59 -12.85
C ALA A 140 25.81 3.25 -12.40
N GLY A 141 26.68 3.29 -11.37
CA GLY A 141 27.25 2.09 -10.76
C GLY A 141 26.19 1.23 -10.07
N LEU A 142 25.32 1.87 -9.29
CA LEU A 142 24.24 1.17 -8.59
C LEU A 142 23.27 0.48 -9.54
N THR A 143 22.86 1.17 -10.60
CA THR A 143 21.98 0.62 -11.65
C THR A 143 22.58 -0.62 -12.33
N ARG A 144 23.91 -0.72 -12.41
CA ARG A 144 24.59 -1.84 -13.04
C ARG A 144 24.66 -3.08 -12.13
N TYR A 145 24.87 -2.89 -10.84
CA TYR A 145 25.21 -3.98 -9.92
C TYR A 145 24.06 -4.37 -8.97
N PHE A 146 23.06 -3.51 -8.78
CA PHE A 146 21.95 -3.73 -7.85
C PHE A 146 20.60 -3.79 -8.58
N PRO A 147 19.60 -4.44 -7.99
CA PRO A 147 18.29 -4.60 -8.62
C PRO A 147 17.58 -3.25 -8.81
N THR A 148 17.01 -3.02 -10.00
CA THR A 148 16.33 -1.78 -10.37
C THR A 148 14.83 -1.98 -10.54
N THR A 149 14.08 -0.87 -10.56
CA THR A 149 12.65 -0.90 -10.87
C THR A 149 12.46 -1.14 -12.36
N GLU A 150 12.14 -2.37 -12.75
CA GLU A 150 11.82 -2.74 -14.14
C GLU A 150 10.32 -2.60 -14.39
N LEU A 151 9.89 -1.49 -15.00
CA LEU A 151 8.47 -1.21 -15.26
C LEU A 151 7.79 -2.30 -16.10
N ALA A 152 8.51 -2.95 -17.00
CA ALA A 152 7.98 -4.05 -17.82
C ALA A 152 7.61 -5.30 -17.01
N GLN A 153 8.09 -5.40 -15.76
CA GLN A 153 7.78 -6.51 -14.85
C GLN A 153 6.75 -6.13 -13.78
N ILE A 154 6.23 -4.91 -13.82
CA ILE A 154 5.20 -4.41 -12.91
C ILE A 154 3.89 -4.35 -13.71
N GLY A 155 2.93 -5.19 -13.32
CA GLY A 155 1.67 -5.31 -14.04
C GLY A 155 0.47 -5.43 -13.10
N ASP A 156 -0.71 -5.27 -13.70
CA ASP A 156 -2.02 -5.37 -13.06
C ASP A 156 -2.80 -6.59 -13.58
N GLU A 157 -2.13 -7.58 -14.20
CA GLU A 157 -2.77 -8.70 -14.91
C GLU A 157 -3.70 -9.51 -14.00
N THR A 158 -3.33 -9.64 -12.71
CA THR A 158 -4.17 -10.30 -11.71
C THR A 158 -5.40 -9.46 -11.36
N ALA A 159 -5.24 -8.15 -11.17
CA ALA A 159 -6.33 -7.24 -10.86
C ALA A 159 -7.31 -7.09 -12.05
N ASP A 160 -6.79 -7.11 -13.27
CA ASP A 160 -7.54 -7.02 -14.53
C ASP A 160 -8.21 -8.35 -14.92
N GLY A 161 -7.92 -9.45 -14.21
CA GLY A 161 -8.49 -10.77 -14.49
C GLY A 161 -7.93 -11.43 -15.76
N ILE A 162 -6.78 -10.98 -16.24
CA ILE A 162 -6.08 -11.50 -17.44
C ILE A 162 -5.12 -12.64 -17.06
N TYR A 163 -4.73 -12.73 -15.78
CA TYR A 163 -3.84 -13.78 -15.30
C TYR A 163 -4.48 -15.18 -15.40
N HIS A 164 -3.81 -16.07 -16.12
CA HIS A 164 -4.21 -17.46 -16.25
C HIS A 164 -3.32 -18.35 -15.37
N PRO A 165 -3.83 -18.82 -14.22
CA PRO A 165 -3.03 -19.63 -13.30
C PRO A 165 -2.73 -20.99 -13.92
N THR A 166 -1.46 -21.41 -13.81
CA THR A 166 -1.02 -22.76 -14.18
C THR A 166 -0.98 -23.63 -12.93
N GLU A 167 0.12 -23.58 -12.19
CA GLU A 167 0.36 -24.37 -10.97
C GLU A 167 -0.10 -23.62 -9.71
N PHE A 168 0.10 -22.30 -9.68
CA PHE A 168 -0.26 -21.45 -8.54
C PHE A 168 -1.28 -20.40 -8.95
N SER A 169 -2.30 -20.23 -8.11
CA SER A 169 -3.26 -19.13 -8.22
C SER A 169 -2.76 -17.89 -7.47
N PRO A 170 -3.18 -16.68 -7.84
CA PRO A 170 -2.79 -15.47 -7.12
C PRO A 170 -3.50 -15.38 -5.75
N LEU A 171 -2.74 -15.18 -4.68
CA LEU A 171 -3.28 -14.96 -3.33
C LEU A 171 -3.76 -13.51 -3.09
N SER A 172 -3.21 -12.56 -3.85
CA SER A 172 -3.49 -11.12 -3.77
C SER A 172 -3.65 -10.55 -5.18
N HIS A 173 -4.29 -9.37 -5.30
CA HIS A 173 -4.40 -8.66 -6.58
C HIS A 173 -3.08 -8.07 -7.07
N PHE A 174 -2.17 -7.75 -6.14
CA PHE A 174 -0.91 -7.07 -6.43
C PHE A 174 0.26 -7.82 -5.79
N ASP A 175 1.34 -7.96 -6.56
CA ASP A 175 2.61 -8.51 -6.08
C ASP A 175 3.44 -7.44 -5.35
N ALA A 176 4.52 -7.85 -4.70
CA ALA A 176 5.38 -6.95 -3.92
C ALA A 176 5.96 -5.79 -4.74
N ARG A 177 6.32 -6.01 -6.02
CA ARG A 177 6.92 -4.98 -6.88
C ARG A 177 5.89 -3.92 -7.26
N ARG A 178 4.67 -4.33 -7.59
CA ARG A 178 3.55 -3.43 -7.88
C ARG A 178 3.12 -2.62 -6.65
N VAL A 179 3.17 -3.23 -5.47
CA VAL A 179 2.93 -2.55 -4.19
C VAL A 179 4.02 -1.50 -3.94
N ASP A 180 5.31 -1.87 -3.94
CA ASP A 180 6.41 -0.93 -3.68
C ASP A 180 6.41 0.27 -4.64
N PHE A 181 6.21 0.00 -5.94
CA PHE A 181 6.09 1.05 -6.95
C PHE A 181 4.99 2.05 -6.58
N SER A 182 3.85 1.56 -6.12
CA SER A 182 2.72 2.43 -5.75
C SER A 182 2.93 3.15 -4.46
N LEU A 183 3.54 2.52 -3.45
CA LEU A 183 3.89 3.20 -2.20
C LEU A 183 4.86 4.36 -2.46
N ALA A 184 5.87 4.15 -3.29
CA ALA A 184 6.80 5.22 -3.69
C ALA A 184 6.08 6.35 -4.44
N ARG A 185 5.14 6.02 -5.35
CA ARG A 185 4.35 7.01 -6.09
C ARG A 185 3.37 7.76 -5.20
N LEU A 186 2.71 7.10 -4.25
CA LEU A 186 1.84 7.74 -3.27
C LEU A 186 2.62 8.79 -2.49
N ARG A 187 3.74 8.40 -1.86
CA ARG A 187 4.59 9.34 -1.12
C ARG A 187 5.00 10.55 -1.96
N HIS A 188 5.39 10.32 -3.22
CA HIS A 188 5.79 11.38 -4.14
C HIS A 188 4.62 12.33 -4.47
N TYR A 189 3.46 11.78 -4.85
CA TYR A 189 2.31 12.56 -5.29
C TYR A 189 1.57 13.26 -4.15
N THR A 190 1.50 12.64 -2.96
CA THR A 190 0.70 13.14 -1.84
C THR A 190 1.50 13.93 -0.82
N GLY A 191 2.83 13.76 -0.79
CA GLY A 191 3.68 14.47 0.16
C GLY A 191 3.49 14.02 1.61
N THR A 192 2.98 12.82 1.82
CA THR A 192 2.74 12.22 3.13
C THR A 192 3.35 10.81 3.22
N PRO A 193 3.69 10.33 4.43
CA PRO A 193 4.07 8.93 4.64
C PRO A 193 2.92 7.98 4.25
N VAL A 194 3.25 6.84 3.66
CA VAL A 194 2.24 5.86 3.22
C VAL A 194 1.58 5.15 4.40
N GLU A 195 2.29 5.08 5.51
CA GLU A 195 1.86 4.53 6.79
C GLU A 195 0.69 5.32 7.40
N HIS A 196 0.47 6.56 6.94
CA HIS A 196 -0.59 7.42 7.46
C HIS A 196 -1.91 7.27 6.69
N PHE A 197 -1.93 6.57 5.56
CA PHE A 197 -3.18 6.38 4.81
C PHE A 197 -4.20 5.59 5.63
N GLN A 198 -5.44 6.07 5.57
CA GLN A 198 -6.57 5.53 6.29
C GLN A 198 -7.54 4.82 5.34
N PRO A 199 -8.33 3.84 5.80
CA PRO A 199 -9.15 2.99 4.94
C PRO A 199 -10.33 3.73 4.27
N PHE A 200 -10.82 4.82 4.87
CA PHE A 200 -11.89 5.63 4.30
C PHE A 200 -11.32 6.84 3.55
N VAL A 201 -11.36 6.80 2.21
CA VAL A 201 -10.74 7.83 1.37
C VAL A 201 -11.79 8.74 0.73
N LEU A 202 -11.62 10.04 0.94
CA LEU A 202 -12.33 11.10 0.27
C LEU A 202 -11.42 11.71 -0.81
N PHE A 203 -11.96 11.87 -2.01
CA PHE A 203 -11.33 12.64 -3.08
C PHE A 203 -12.02 13.98 -3.24
N THR A 204 -11.25 15.02 -3.54
CA THR A 204 -11.79 16.29 -3.96
C THR A 204 -10.88 16.98 -4.97
N ASN A 205 -11.39 17.99 -5.66
CA ASN A 205 -10.62 18.88 -6.51
C ASN A 205 -10.69 20.35 -6.06
N TYR A 206 -11.23 20.61 -4.86
CA TYR A 206 -11.42 21.96 -4.33
C TYR A 206 -10.63 22.18 -3.04
N THR A 207 -9.78 23.20 -3.03
CA THR A 207 -9.05 23.63 -1.83
C THR A 207 -9.99 24.01 -0.68
N ARG A 208 -11.16 24.58 -0.96
CA ARG A 208 -12.13 24.92 0.09
C ARG A 208 -12.56 23.70 0.94
N TYR A 209 -12.71 22.53 0.34
CA TYR A 209 -13.05 21.31 1.09
C TYR A 209 -11.86 20.79 1.89
N VAL A 210 -10.64 21.04 1.43
CA VAL A 210 -9.43 20.77 2.19
C VAL A 210 -9.37 21.65 3.44
N ASP A 211 -9.56 22.95 3.28
CA ASP A 211 -9.51 23.91 4.41
C ASP A 211 -10.53 23.53 5.48
N GLU A 212 -11.75 23.18 5.05
CA GLU A 212 -12.81 22.74 5.96
C GLU A 212 -12.50 21.38 6.61
N PHE A 213 -11.94 20.42 5.87
CA PHE A 213 -11.54 19.13 6.43
C PHE A 213 -10.45 19.28 7.49
N VAL A 214 -9.44 20.12 7.25
CA VAL A 214 -8.37 20.38 8.23
C VAL A 214 -8.94 21.07 9.46
N ARG A 215 -9.74 22.13 9.27
CA ARG A 215 -10.39 22.85 10.37
C ARG A 215 -11.26 21.91 11.23
N TRP A 216 -12.10 21.09 10.58
CA TRP A 216 -12.93 20.11 11.25
C TRP A 216 -12.09 19.04 11.95
N GLY A 217 -11.08 18.48 11.28
CA GLY A 217 -10.16 17.49 11.84
C GLY A 217 -9.45 17.99 13.10
N CYS A 218 -8.96 19.23 13.10
CA CYS A 218 -8.39 19.86 14.30
C CYS A 218 -9.41 19.96 15.44
N SER A 219 -10.67 20.34 15.15
CA SER A 219 -11.71 20.38 16.18
C SER A 219 -12.02 19.00 16.75
N GLN A 220 -11.95 17.95 15.93
CA GLN A 220 -12.15 16.57 16.35
C GLN A 220 -10.98 16.05 17.21
N ILE A 221 -9.75 16.47 16.95
CA ILE A 221 -8.58 16.08 17.77
C ILE A 221 -8.61 16.74 19.15
N LEU A 222 -9.16 17.95 19.25
CA LEU A 222 -9.29 18.68 20.52
C LEU A 222 -10.45 18.17 21.38
N ASP A 223 -11.43 17.48 20.79
CA ASP A 223 -12.56 16.90 21.50
C ASP A 223 -12.16 15.59 22.20
N PRO A 224 -12.17 15.51 23.55
CA PRO A 224 -11.79 14.30 24.27
C PRO A 224 -12.70 13.09 24.01
N ASP A 225 -13.93 13.31 23.54
CA ASP A 225 -14.90 12.25 23.24
C ASP A 225 -14.79 11.72 21.79
N SER A 226 -13.95 12.35 20.97
CA SER A 226 -13.70 11.97 19.58
C SER A 226 -12.64 10.86 19.47
N PRO A 227 -12.75 9.94 18.49
CA PRO A 227 -11.78 8.87 18.29
C PRO A 227 -10.48 9.33 17.61
N TYR A 228 -10.44 10.57 17.11
CA TYR A 228 -9.33 11.08 16.30
C TYR A 228 -8.20 11.63 17.17
N ILE A 229 -6.98 11.16 16.91
CA ILE A 229 -5.81 11.44 17.75
C ILE A 229 -4.77 12.32 17.06
N ALA A 230 -4.75 12.33 15.72
CA ALA A 230 -3.78 13.10 14.96
C ALA A 230 -4.25 13.43 13.54
N LEU A 231 -3.67 14.48 12.96
CA LEU A 231 -3.83 14.84 11.56
C LEU A 231 -2.45 14.97 10.90
N SER A 232 -2.16 14.08 9.95
CA SER A 232 -0.98 14.18 9.08
C SER A 232 -1.31 15.00 7.85
N CYS A 233 -0.57 16.07 7.61
CA CYS A 233 -0.79 16.98 6.50
C CYS A 233 0.29 16.83 5.42
N ALA A 234 -0.11 16.98 4.15
CA ALA A 234 0.83 17.19 3.06
C ALA A 234 1.75 18.37 3.37
N GLY A 235 3.05 18.19 3.16
CA GLY A 235 4.07 19.17 3.55
C GLY A 235 4.82 18.81 4.84
N GLY A 236 4.34 17.82 5.60
CA GLY A 236 5.06 17.22 6.74
C GLY A 236 4.54 17.61 8.12
N ASN A 237 3.50 18.44 8.20
CA ASN A 237 2.93 18.85 9.49
C ASN A 237 2.18 17.68 10.13
N TRP A 238 2.41 17.48 11.44
CA TRP A 238 1.75 16.48 12.26
C TRP A 238 1.07 17.19 13.43
N ILE A 239 -0.27 17.14 13.46
CA ILE A 239 -1.09 17.87 14.42
C ILE A 239 -1.68 16.88 15.42
N THR A 240 -1.59 17.21 16.70
CA THR A 240 -2.17 16.49 17.85
C THR A 240 -2.86 17.47 18.79
N ALA A 241 -3.52 16.98 19.84
CA ALA A 241 -4.14 17.83 20.86
C ALA A 241 -3.14 18.74 21.60
N GLU A 242 -1.85 18.39 21.57
CA GLU A 242 -0.76 19.15 22.20
C GLU A 242 -0.14 20.21 21.27
N THR A 243 -0.55 20.26 20.00
CA THR A 243 0.02 21.20 19.02
C THR A 243 -0.45 22.62 19.30
N GLU A 244 0.49 23.54 19.54
CA GLU A 244 0.19 24.97 19.66
C GLU A 244 -0.22 25.55 18.29
N ALA A 245 -1.27 26.38 18.27
CA ALA A 245 -1.77 27.07 17.08
C ALA A 245 -1.97 26.17 15.82
N PRO A 246 -2.83 25.13 15.87
CA PRO A 246 -3.04 24.20 14.76
C PRO A 246 -3.59 24.86 13.49
N GLU A 247 -4.16 26.06 13.60
CA GLU A 247 -4.64 26.85 12.46
C GLU A 247 -3.49 27.32 11.55
N GLU A 248 -2.26 27.46 12.06
CA GLU A 248 -1.09 27.85 11.24
C GLU A 248 -0.72 26.76 10.21
N ALA A 249 -1.03 25.49 10.49
CA ALA A 249 -0.82 24.39 9.56
C ALA A 249 -1.72 24.48 8.31
N ILE A 250 -2.82 25.24 8.37
CA ILE A 250 -3.70 25.53 7.21
C ILE A 250 -3.02 26.54 6.27
N SER A 251 -2.19 27.44 6.80
CA SER A 251 -1.54 28.50 6.02
C SER A 251 -0.25 28.06 5.33
N ASP A 252 0.24 26.85 5.61
CA ASP A 252 1.47 26.35 5.01
C ASP A 252 1.26 26.04 3.53
N LEU A 253 2.07 26.65 2.66
CA LEU A 253 2.03 26.45 1.21
C LEU A 253 2.84 25.21 0.76
N ALA A 254 3.49 24.50 1.68
CA ALA A 254 4.35 23.36 1.38
C ALA A 254 3.62 22.24 0.63
N TRP A 255 2.32 22.08 0.80
CA TRP A 255 1.52 21.09 0.05
C TRP A 255 1.41 21.41 -1.45
N LYS A 256 1.56 22.68 -1.87
CA LYS A 256 1.41 23.09 -3.28
C LYS A 256 2.48 22.52 -4.20
N LYS A 257 3.59 22.01 -3.67
CA LYS A 257 4.65 21.35 -4.46
C LYS A 257 4.26 19.92 -4.88
N HIS A 258 3.20 19.36 -4.28
CA HIS A 258 2.72 18.01 -4.55
C HIS A 258 1.54 18.04 -5.52
N GLN A 259 1.52 17.09 -6.47
CA GLN A 259 0.49 17.05 -7.51
C GLN A 259 -0.90 16.69 -6.96
N MET A 260 -0.95 15.79 -5.97
CA MET A 260 -2.19 15.29 -5.38
C MET A 260 -2.07 15.20 -3.86
N PRO A 261 -1.92 16.34 -3.14
CA PRO A 261 -1.63 16.36 -1.71
C PRO A 261 -2.73 15.65 -0.90
N ALA A 262 -2.34 14.99 0.19
CA ALA A 262 -3.24 14.26 1.07
C ALA A 262 -3.18 14.73 2.53
N TRP A 263 -4.28 14.51 3.25
CA TRP A 263 -4.43 14.74 4.68
C TRP A 263 -5.03 13.50 5.30
N HIS A 264 -4.47 13.05 6.41
CA HIS A 264 -4.88 11.81 7.07
C HIS A 264 -5.30 12.12 8.50
N LEU A 265 -6.60 12.07 8.76
CA LEU A 265 -7.17 12.18 10.09
C LEU A 265 -7.21 10.78 10.71
N ILE A 266 -6.39 10.55 11.72
CA ILE A 266 -6.02 9.23 12.23
C ILE A 266 -6.75 8.95 13.53
N THR A 267 -7.28 7.74 13.66
CA THR A 267 -7.80 7.19 14.91
C THR A 267 -6.82 6.17 15.50
N ALA A 268 -6.94 5.88 16.80
CA ALA A 268 -6.06 4.90 17.46
C ALA A 268 -6.19 3.47 16.91
N ASP A 269 -7.36 3.12 16.37
CA ASP A 269 -7.68 1.82 15.77
C ASP A 269 -7.44 1.75 14.25
N GLY A 270 -6.96 2.84 13.63
CA GLY A 270 -6.66 2.91 12.20
C GLY A 270 -7.89 2.98 11.28
N GLN A 271 -9.05 3.32 11.83
CA GLN A 271 -10.31 3.52 11.10
C GLN A 271 -10.56 5.01 10.75
N GLY A 272 -9.48 5.75 10.49
CA GLY A 272 -9.55 7.18 10.20
C GLY A 272 -10.01 7.53 8.77
N ILE A 273 -9.82 8.79 8.39
CA ILE A 273 -10.22 9.32 7.09
C ILE A 273 -9.00 9.92 6.37
N THR A 274 -8.83 9.59 5.10
CA THR A 274 -7.86 10.27 4.22
C THR A 274 -8.60 11.16 3.24
N LEU A 275 -8.26 12.45 3.19
CA LEU A 275 -8.67 13.34 2.11
C LEU A 275 -7.51 13.49 1.12
N VAL A 276 -7.76 13.28 -0.18
CA VAL A 276 -6.79 13.57 -1.24
C VAL A 276 -7.36 14.62 -2.17
N ASN A 277 -6.63 15.72 -2.34
CA ASN A 277 -6.95 16.68 -3.39
C ASN A 277 -6.31 16.20 -4.70
N ILE A 278 -7.11 15.63 -5.59
CA ILE A 278 -6.64 15.01 -6.85
C ILE A 278 -6.43 16.03 -7.97
N GLY A 279 -6.75 17.30 -7.73
CA GLY A 279 -6.75 18.35 -8.76
C GLY A 279 -7.78 18.07 -9.86
N VAL A 280 -7.53 18.57 -11.06
CA VAL A 280 -8.47 18.47 -12.19
C VAL A 280 -7.94 17.49 -13.24
N GLY A 281 -8.80 16.57 -13.67
CA GLY A 281 -8.59 15.76 -14.87
C GLY A 281 -8.68 14.25 -14.62
N PRO A 282 -9.14 13.48 -15.63
CA PRO A 282 -9.32 12.04 -15.50
C PRO A 282 -7.99 11.28 -15.33
N SER A 283 -6.87 11.84 -15.80
CA SER A 283 -5.55 11.22 -15.65
C SER A 283 -5.12 11.13 -14.19
N ASN A 284 -5.27 12.22 -13.42
CA ASN A 284 -4.97 12.22 -11.99
C ASN A 284 -5.87 11.22 -11.23
N ALA A 285 -7.17 11.21 -11.56
CA ALA A 285 -8.11 10.26 -10.97
C ALA A 285 -7.71 8.80 -11.23
N LYS A 286 -7.28 8.45 -12.45
CA LYS A 286 -6.75 7.11 -12.75
C LYS A 286 -5.48 6.83 -11.94
N THR A 287 -4.50 7.73 -12.00
CA THR A 287 -3.19 7.55 -11.36
C THR A 287 -3.31 7.37 -9.84
N ILE A 288 -4.08 8.19 -9.15
CA ILE A 288 -4.20 8.08 -7.69
C ILE A 288 -4.94 6.81 -7.27
N CYS A 289 -6.03 6.45 -7.96
CA CYS A 289 -6.79 5.24 -7.68
C CYS A 289 -5.94 3.97 -7.91
N ASP A 290 -5.17 3.91 -9.00
CA ASP A 290 -4.29 2.76 -9.29
C ASP A 290 -3.24 2.51 -8.21
N HIS A 291 -2.72 3.59 -7.63
CA HIS A 291 -1.72 3.50 -6.58
C HIS A 291 -2.35 3.27 -5.21
N LEU A 292 -3.51 3.88 -4.91
CA LEU A 292 -4.24 3.64 -3.67
C LEU A 292 -4.78 2.22 -3.55
N ALA A 293 -5.10 1.57 -4.66
CA ALA A 293 -5.66 0.21 -4.67
C ALA A 293 -4.78 -0.80 -3.90
N VAL A 294 -3.46 -0.61 -3.90
CA VAL A 294 -2.53 -1.54 -3.22
C VAL A 294 -2.65 -1.50 -1.70
N LEU A 295 -3.15 -0.38 -1.15
CA LEU A 295 -3.39 -0.21 0.29
C LEU A 295 -4.69 -0.88 0.75
N ARG A 296 -5.51 -1.39 -0.20
CA ARG A 296 -6.82 -2.02 0.04
C ARG A 296 -7.75 -1.20 0.96
N PRO A 297 -7.96 0.09 0.67
CA PRO A 297 -8.93 0.91 1.40
C PRO A 297 -10.35 0.34 1.24
N ASP A 298 -11.17 0.51 2.27
CA ASP A 298 -12.52 -0.04 2.33
C ASP A 298 -13.50 0.73 1.44
N VAL A 299 -13.37 2.06 1.38
CA VAL A 299 -14.29 2.93 0.65
C VAL A 299 -13.57 4.12 0.04
N TRP A 300 -13.90 4.42 -1.22
CA TRP A 300 -13.56 5.67 -1.90
C TRP A 300 -14.82 6.47 -2.21
N LEU A 301 -14.80 7.77 -1.89
CA LEU A 301 -15.86 8.71 -2.24
C LEU A 301 -15.29 9.95 -2.91
N MET A 302 -15.82 10.35 -4.06
CA MET A 302 -15.45 11.62 -4.70
C MET A 302 -16.47 12.71 -4.34
N ILE A 303 -15.97 13.80 -3.75
CA ILE A 303 -16.73 15.02 -3.50
C ILE A 303 -16.34 16.04 -4.57
N GLY A 304 -17.25 16.23 -5.53
CA GLY A 304 -17.05 17.11 -6.67
C GLY A 304 -18.31 17.90 -7.02
N HIS A 305 -18.36 18.34 -8.28
CA HIS A 305 -19.50 19.03 -8.85
C HIS A 305 -19.77 18.48 -10.25
N CYS A 306 -21.00 18.64 -10.73
CA CYS A 306 -21.38 18.28 -12.08
C CYS A 306 -22.32 19.35 -12.67
N GLY A 307 -22.34 19.46 -13.99
CA GLY A 307 -23.40 20.19 -14.68
C GLY A 307 -24.69 19.37 -14.68
N GLY A 308 -25.83 20.04 -14.48
CA GLY A 308 -27.14 19.44 -14.68
C GLY A 308 -27.41 19.23 -16.17
N LEU A 309 -27.92 18.05 -16.54
CA LEU A 309 -28.35 17.72 -17.90
C LEU A 309 -29.87 17.61 -18.02
N ARG A 310 -30.58 17.51 -16.88
CA ARG A 310 -32.04 17.42 -16.82
C ARG A 310 -32.61 18.73 -16.29
N GLU A 311 -33.75 19.15 -16.83
CA GLU A 311 -34.45 20.37 -16.39
C GLU A 311 -34.88 20.34 -14.93
N SER A 312 -35.04 19.14 -14.35
CA SER A 312 -35.41 18.96 -12.94
C SER A 312 -34.26 19.19 -11.96
N GLN A 313 -33.03 19.43 -12.43
CA GLN A 313 -31.85 19.63 -11.58
C GLN A 313 -31.62 21.11 -11.33
N ALA A 314 -31.58 21.50 -10.06
CA ALA A 314 -31.31 22.87 -9.63
C ALA A 314 -29.88 23.03 -9.10
N ILE A 315 -29.40 24.28 -9.09
CA ILE A 315 -28.13 24.62 -8.45
C ILE A 315 -28.26 24.35 -6.94
N GLY A 316 -27.34 23.55 -6.40
CA GLY A 316 -27.34 23.15 -4.99
C GLY A 316 -27.88 21.73 -4.75
N ASP A 317 -28.48 21.10 -5.75
CA ASP A 317 -28.89 19.70 -5.64
C ASP A 317 -27.68 18.76 -5.53
N TYR A 318 -27.80 17.75 -4.67
CA TYR A 318 -26.84 16.65 -4.59
C TYR A 318 -27.23 15.53 -5.54
N VAL A 319 -26.24 15.01 -6.29
CA VAL A 319 -26.43 13.91 -7.24
C VAL A 319 -25.57 12.73 -6.82
N LEU A 320 -26.21 11.59 -6.56
CA LEU A 320 -25.52 10.32 -6.39
C LEU A 320 -25.44 9.61 -7.75
N ALA A 321 -24.25 9.64 -8.36
CA ALA A 321 -24.00 8.93 -9.61
C ALA A 321 -23.74 7.44 -9.34
N HIS A 322 -24.54 6.56 -9.96
CA HIS A 322 -24.37 5.10 -9.88
C HIS A 322 -23.65 4.52 -11.11
N ALA A 323 -23.43 5.33 -12.16
CA ALA A 323 -22.72 4.98 -13.38
C ALA A 323 -22.14 6.24 -14.03
N TYR A 324 -21.17 6.08 -14.92
CA TYR A 324 -20.61 7.15 -15.73
C TYR A 324 -20.52 6.73 -17.20
N LEU A 325 -20.51 7.71 -18.11
CA LEU A 325 -20.26 7.50 -19.54
C LEU A 325 -18.97 8.23 -19.92
N ARG A 326 -18.03 7.49 -20.53
CA ARG A 326 -16.83 8.05 -21.16
C ARG A 326 -16.80 7.60 -22.61
N ARG A 327 -16.73 8.56 -23.54
CA ARG A 327 -16.49 8.30 -24.97
C ARG A 327 -15.01 8.43 -25.27
#